data_AF-A0A087PXF7-F1
#
_entry.id   AF-A0A087PXF7-F1
#
_cell.length_a   1.000
_cell.length_b   1.000
_cell.length_c   1.000
_cell.angle_alpha   90.00
_cell.angle_beta   90.00
_cell.angle_gamma   90.00
#
_symmetry.space_group_name_H-M   'P 1'
#
loop_
_entity.id
_entity.type
_entity.pdbx_description
1 polymer ?
#
loop_
_entity_poly.entity_id
_entity_poly.type
_entity_poly.pdbx_seq_one_letter_code
_entity_poly.pdbx_strand_id
1 'polypeptide(L)'
;MPKHKITLKPQHSGGYLAILTDEHGNFVEFGRCQSMQRDGKRHIIGPSTRGLMGWEFDLWSVGGGLFHARVTDNRDWLIVFNDCEATMDDGQQCIEGWSNDVRVLEPEERKAAA
;
A
#
# COMPACT_ATOMS: atom_id res chain seq x y z
N MET A 1 10.36 11.25 13.28
CA MET A 1 10.65 10.19 12.30
C MET A 1 9.33 9.77 11.67
N PRO A 2 9.28 9.36 10.39
CA PRO A 2 8.05 8.86 9.79
C PRO A 2 7.56 7.61 10.52
N LYS A 3 6.23 7.52 10.72
CA LYS A 3 5.61 6.51 11.59
C LYS A 3 5.23 5.22 10.87
N HIS A 4 5.02 5.29 9.56
CA HIS A 4 4.61 4.13 8.78
C HIS A 4 5.52 3.96 7.58
N LYS A 5 5.89 2.72 7.30
CA LYS A 5 6.60 2.30 6.10
C LYS A 5 5.70 1.36 5.31
N ILE A 6 5.60 1.58 3.99
CA ILE A 6 5.03 0.61 3.07
C ILE A 6 6.12 0.10 2.14
N THR A 7 6.19 -1.22 1.99
CA THR A 7 7.03 -1.88 0.99
C THR A 7 6.13 -2.73 0.10
N LEU A 8 6.24 -2.54 -1.22
CA LEU A 8 5.58 -3.34 -2.22
C LEU A 8 6.61 -4.08 -3.05
N LYS A 9 6.60 -5.42 -2.98
CA LYS A 9 7.51 -6.30 -3.73
C LYS A 9 6.73 -7.08 -4.78
N PRO A 10 7.18 -7.13 -6.04
CA PRO A 10 6.63 -8.07 -7.01
C PRO A 10 6.87 -9.52 -6.55
N GLN A 11 6.07 -10.46 -7.01
CA GLN A 11 6.31 -11.89 -6.84
C GLN A 11 6.42 -12.58 -8.20
N HIS A 12 7.17 -13.68 -8.27
CA HIS A 12 7.40 -14.43 -9.52
C HIS A 12 6.11 -14.93 -10.21
N SER A 13 5.00 -15.03 -9.47
CA SER A 13 3.68 -15.42 -9.98
C SER A 13 2.88 -14.27 -10.62
N GLY A 14 3.46 -13.07 -10.74
CA GLY A 14 2.76 -11.86 -11.20
C GLY A 14 1.90 -11.19 -10.13
N GLY A 15 1.91 -11.71 -8.90
CA GLY A 15 1.31 -11.08 -7.73
C GLY A 15 2.25 -10.10 -7.04
N TYR A 16 1.80 -9.55 -5.91
CA TYR A 16 2.59 -8.67 -5.05
C TYR A 16 2.54 -9.12 -3.59
N LEU A 17 3.63 -8.83 -2.89
CA LEU A 17 3.74 -8.82 -1.44
C LEU A 17 3.74 -7.36 -0.98
N ALA A 18 2.74 -6.97 -0.20
CA ALA A 18 2.74 -5.67 0.49
C ALA A 18 3.03 -5.87 1.98
N ILE A 19 3.86 -5.00 2.55
CA ILE A 19 4.22 -5.00 3.97
C ILE A 19 4.05 -3.58 4.51
N LEU A 20 3.10 -3.40 5.43
CA LEU A 20 2.90 -2.15 6.16
C LEU A 20 3.48 -2.30 7.55
N THR A 21 4.45 -1.45 7.90
CA THR A 21 5.15 -1.47 9.19
C THR A 21 4.91 -0.16 9.92
N ASP A 22 4.65 -0.22 11.23
CA ASP A 22 4.51 0.94 12.11
C ASP A 22 5.85 1.38 12.72
N GLU A 23 5.83 2.43 13.54
CA GLU A 23 7.02 3.02 14.17
C GLU A 23 7.68 2.12 15.22
N HIS A 24 6.96 1.09 15.68
CA HIS A 24 7.43 0.10 16.64
C HIS A 24 7.96 -1.18 15.97
N GLY A 25 7.91 -1.24 14.64
CA GLY A 25 8.32 -2.42 13.87
C GLY A 25 7.24 -3.51 13.80
N ASN A 26 6.03 -3.26 14.30
CA ASN A 26 4.91 -4.17 14.04
C ASN A 26 4.53 -4.06 12.57
N PHE A 27 4.22 -5.19 11.95
CA PHE A 27 3.84 -5.20 10.55
C PHE A 27 2.62 -6.07 10.26
N VAL A 28 1.95 -5.71 9.18
CA VAL A 28 0.93 -6.52 8.52
C VAL A 28 1.42 -6.83 7.11
N GLU A 29 1.32 -8.11 6.76
CA GLU A 29 1.71 -8.62 5.45
C GLU A 29 0.48 -8.98 4.61
N PHE A 30 0.55 -8.71 3.32
CA PHE A 30 -0.45 -9.07 2.31
C PHE A 30 0.25 -9.88 1.22
N GLY A 31 0.36 -11.20 1.41
CA GLY A 31 1.25 -12.07 0.65
C GLY A 31 0.69 -12.69 -0.63
N ARG A 32 -0.61 -12.49 -0.93
CA ARG A 32 -1.27 -12.97 -2.16
C ARG A 32 -2.03 -11.85 -2.85
N CYS A 33 -1.36 -10.71 -3.06
CA CYS A 33 -2.01 -9.58 -3.71
C CYS A 33 -2.04 -9.74 -5.22
N GLN A 34 -3.17 -9.35 -5.82
CA GLN A 34 -3.33 -9.22 -7.26
C GLN A 34 -3.34 -7.74 -7.63
N SER A 35 -2.77 -7.41 -8.79
CA SER A 35 -2.82 -6.05 -9.32
C SER A 35 -3.74 -5.96 -10.53
N MET A 36 -4.51 -4.89 -10.60
CA MET A 36 -5.25 -4.47 -11.79
C MET A 36 -4.99 -3.00 -12.09
N GLN A 37 -5.10 -2.62 -13.37
CA GLN A 37 -5.09 -1.20 -13.74
C GLN A 37 -6.52 -0.67 -13.72
N ARG A 38 -6.73 0.41 -12.98
CA ARG A 38 -8.03 1.10 -12.84
C ARG A 38 -7.79 2.60 -12.69
N ASP A 39 -8.46 3.41 -13.50
CA ASP A 39 -8.40 4.89 -13.43
C ASP A 39 -6.98 5.47 -13.44
N GLY A 40 -6.08 4.85 -14.22
CA GLY A 40 -4.67 5.25 -14.34
C GLY A 40 -3.78 4.84 -13.14
N LYS A 41 -4.34 4.10 -12.18
CA LYS A 41 -3.65 3.59 -11.00
C LYS A 41 -3.54 2.08 -11.03
N ARG A 42 -2.44 1.58 -10.46
CA ARG A 42 -2.31 0.17 -10.13
C ARG A 42 -3.02 -0.07 -8.80
N HIS A 43 -4.13 -0.77 -8.86
CA HIS A 43 -4.94 -1.17 -7.73
C HIS A 43 -4.53 -2.57 -7.28
N ILE A 44 -4.05 -2.71 -6.05
CA ILE A 44 -3.45 -3.93 -5.51
C ILE A 44 -4.26 -4.37 -4.30
N ILE A 45 -4.88 -5.55 -4.41
CA ILE A 45 -5.78 -6.09 -3.40
C ILE A 45 -5.39 -7.51 -3.02
N GLY A 46 -5.55 -7.87 -1.75
CA GLY A 46 -5.22 -9.20 -1.28
C GLY A 46 -5.61 -9.43 0.18
N PRO A 47 -5.73 -10.71 0.60
CA PRO A 47 -5.97 -11.04 1.98
C PRO A 47 -4.74 -10.71 2.83
N SER A 48 -4.95 -10.07 3.98
CA SER A 48 -3.88 -9.93 4.97
C SER A 48 -3.59 -11.26 5.66
N THR A 49 -2.36 -11.41 6.16
CA THR A 49 -1.97 -12.56 7.00
C THR A 49 -2.62 -12.54 8.39
N ARG A 50 -3.27 -11.43 8.78
CA ARG A 50 -3.94 -11.25 10.09
C ARG A 50 -5.47 -11.17 10.01
N GLY A 51 -6.08 -11.51 8.88
CA GLY A 51 -7.54 -11.57 8.74
C GLY A 51 -8.26 -10.23 8.53
N LEU A 52 -7.52 -9.12 8.29
CA LEU A 52 -8.11 -7.90 7.73
C LEU A 52 -8.73 -8.22 6.37
N MET A 53 -10.04 -8.02 6.26
CA MET A 53 -10.83 -8.20 5.04
C MET A 53 -11.07 -6.84 4.42
N GLY A 54 -10.55 -6.60 3.21
CA GLY A 54 -10.79 -5.35 2.46
C GLY A 54 -9.59 -4.41 2.37
N TRP A 55 -8.35 -4.93 2.38
CA TRP A 55 -7.18 -4.11 2.11
C TRP A 55 -7.11 -3.69 0.65
N GLU A 56 -6.90 -2.39 0.43
CA GLU A 56 -6.61 -1.81 -0.87
C GLU A 56 -5.32 -0.98 -0.83
N PHE A 57 -4.51 -1.18 -1.86
CA PHE A 57 -3.30 -0.40 -2.12
C PHE A 57 -3.36 0.17 -3.54
N ASP A 58 -3.56 1.48 -3.64
CA ASP A 58 -3.50 2.22 -4.90
C ASP A 58 -2.12 2.81 -5.10
N LEU A 59 -1.54 2.61 -6.29
CA LEU A 59 -0.22 3.15 -6.65
C LEU A 59 -0.27 3.83 -8.02
N TRP A 60 0.25 5.04 -8.12
CA TRP A 60 0.40 5.73 -9.38
C TRP A 60 1.72 6.49 -9.46
N SER A 61 2.33 6.48 -10.65
CA SER A 61 3.59 7.20 -10.87
C SER A 61 3.31 8.69 -11.00
N VAL A 62 4.19 9.49 -10.42
CA VAL A 62 4.23 10.95 -10.61
C VAL A 62 5.41 11.40 -11.48
N GLY A 63 6.09 10.44 -12.12
CA GLY A 63 7.26 10.66 -12.98
C GLY A 63 8.59 10.56 -12.23
N GLY A 64 9.69 10.47 -12.98
CA GLY A 64 11.05 10.48 -12.40
C GLY A 64 11.40 9.31 -11.46
N GLY A 65 10.67 8.19 -11.54
CA GLY A 65 10.85 7.06 -10.62
C GLY A 65 10.15 7.23 -9.26
N LEU A 66 9.34 8.28 -9.12
CA LEU A 66 8.54 8.56 -7.93
C LEU A 66 7.09 8.10 -8.11
N PHE A 67 6.48 7.76 -6.99
CA PHE A 67 5.11 7.26 -6.91
C PHE A 67 4.37 7.89 -5.73
N HIS A 68 3.05 8.01 -5.88
CA HIS A 68 2.15 8.19 -4.76
C HIS A 68 1.45 6.87 -4.49
N ALA A 69 1.17 6.60 -3.22
CA ALA A 69 0.36 5.46 -2.81
C ALA A 69 -0.72 5.84 -1.80
N ARG A 70 -1.82 5.10 -1.84
CA ARG A 70 -2.88 5.14 -0.82
C ARG A 70 -3.17 3.74 -0.34
N VAL A 71 -3.40 3.65 0.96
CA VAL A 71 -3.52 2.39 1.66
C VAL A 71 -4.69 2.47 2.61
N THR A 72 -5.65 1.54 2.50
CA THR A 72 -6.86 1.56 3.32
C THR A 72 -7.37 0.14 3.58
N ASP A 73 -8.17 -0.01 4.63
CA ASP A 73 -8.99 -1.21 4.87
C ASP A 73 -10.43 -1.09 4.35
N ASN A 74 -10.71 -0.03 3.56
CA ASN A 74 -12.03 0.35 3.05
C ASN A 74 -13.08 0.57 4.14
N ARG A 75 -12.68 0.72 5.40
CA ARG A 75 -13.63 0.72 6.52
C ARG A 75 -13.35 1.82 7.52
N ASP A 76 -12.14 1.86 8.05
CA ASP A 76 -11.84 2.64 9.25
C ASP A 76 -10.69 3.60 9.05
N TRP A 77 -9.75 3.32 8.15
CA TRP A 77 -8.54 4.13 8.04
C TRP A 77 -7.98 4.25 6.62
N LEU A 78 -7.21 5.32 6.42
CA LEU A 78 -6.46 5.62 5.21
C LEU A 78 -5.07 6.14 5.58
N ILE A 79 -4.04 5.66 4.88
CA ILE A 79 -2.68 6.19 4.93
C ILE A 79 -2.30 6.68 3.54
N VAL A 80 -1.75 7.89 3.46
CA VAL A 80 -1.31 8.49 2.19
C VAL A 80 0.21 8.59 2.15
N PHE A 81 0.82 8.03 1.12
CA PHE A 81 2.26 8.11 0.88
C PHE A 81 2.49 8.98 -0.36
N ASN A 82 3.02 10.19 -0.18
CA ASN A 82 3.24 11.12 -1.29
C ASN A 82 4.62 10.92 -1.95
N ASP A 83 5.58 10.33 -1.23
CA ASP A 83 6.94 10.18 -1.72
C ASP A 83 7.35 8.71 -1.61
N CYS A 84 6.82 7.89 -2.54
CA CYS A 84 7.28 6.52 -2.72
C CYS A 84 8.36 6.46 -3.80
N GLU A 85 9.37 5.64 -3.57
CA GLU A 85 10.53 5.49 -4.45
C GLU A 85 10.69 4.05 -4.89
N ALA A 86 11.21 3.87 -6.11
CA ALA A 86 11.71 2.58 -6.54
C ALA A 86 13.06 2.27 -5.86
N THR A 87 13.12 1.14 -5.16
CA THR A 87 14.34 0.64 -4.51
C THR A 87 14.71 -0.72 -5.07
N MET A 88 15.93 -1.19 -4.77
CA MET A 88 16.36 -2.55 -5.08
C MET A 88 16.46 -3.35 -3.79
N ASP A 89 15.81 -4.50 -3.75
CA ASP A 89 15.88 -5.47 -2.65
C ASP A 89 16.21 -6.84 -3.23
N ASP A 90 17.32 -7.43 -2.83
CA ASP A 90 17.86 -8.70 -3.35
C ASP A 90 17.86 -8.80 -4.90
N GLY A 91 18.26 -7.73 -5.58
CA GLY A 91 18.31 -7.67 -7.04
C GLY A 91 16.94 -7.49 -7.72
N GLN A 92 15.87 -7.33 -6.94
CA GLN A 92 14.52 -7.11 -7.43
C GLN A 92 14.03 -5.68 -7.11
N GLN A 93 13.44 -5.02 -8.11
CA GLN A 93 12.87 -3.68 -7.90
C GLN A 93 11.61 -3.76 -7.02
N CYS A 94 11.61 -2.96 -5.96
CA CYS A 94 10.51 -2.78 -5.02
C CYS A 94 10.08 -1.31 -4.98
N ILE A 95 8.94 -1.04 -4.36
CA ILE A 95 8.51 0.32 -4.05
C ILE A 95 8.52 0.49 -2.53
N GLU A 96 9.14 1.55 -2.03
CA GLU A 96 9.10 1.90 -0.62
C GLU A 96 8.56 3.31 -0.41
N GLY A 97 7.75 3.50 0.62
CA GLY A 97 7.24 4.81 1.01
C GLY A 97 7.19 4.96 2.52
N TRP A 98 7.33 6.20 2.97
CA TRP A 98 7.24 6.57 4.39
C TRP A 98 6.16 7.62 4.59
N SER A 99 5.36 7.50 5.65
CA SER A 99 4.30 8.47 5.90
C SER A 99 3.99 8.67 7.39
N ASN A 100 3.50 9.87 7.68
CA ASN A 100 2.82 10.25 8.92
C ASN A 100 1.34 10.61 8.67
N ASP A 101 0.91 10.66 7.41
CA ASP A 101 -0.45 11.05 7.01
C ASP A 101 -1.37 9.85 7.16
N VAL A 102 -1.82 9.64 8.40
CA VAL A 102 -2.79 8.62 8.79
C VAL A 102 -4.09 9.31 9.13
N ARG A 103 -5.20 8.79 8.61
CA ARG A 103 -6.53 9.33 8.79
C ARG A 103 -7.49 8.22 9.20
N VAL A 104 -8.36 8.53 10.15
CA VAL A 104 -9.56 7.72 10.41
C VAL A 104 -10.62 8.19 9.43
N LEU A 105 -11.28 7.26 8.75
CA LEU A 105 -12.33 7.58 7.79
C LEU A 105 -13.63 7.90 8.52
N GLU A 106 -14.18 9.07 8.22
CA GLU A 106 -15.50 9.45 8.70
C GLU A 106 -16.58 8.55 8.07
N PRO A 107 -17.72 8.28 8.74
CA PRO A 107 -18.75 7.37 8.25
C PRO A 107 -19.23 7.63 6.81
N GLU A 108 -19.17 8.89 6.36
CA GLU A 108 -19.54 9.31 5.01
C GLU A 108 -18.50 8.92 3.95
N GLU A 109 -17.22 8.92 4.32
CA GLU A 109 -16.10 8.54 3.45
C GLU A 109 -16.00 7.03 3.25
N ARG A 110 -16.50 6.25 4.23
CA ARG A 110 -16.56 4.78 4.16
C ARG A 110 -17.43 4.27 3.00
N LYS A 111 -18.43 5.05 2.58
CA LYS A 111 -19.34 4.69 1.47
C LYS A 111 -18.77 4.96 0.08
N ALA A 112 -17.76 5.81 -0.05
CA ALA A 112 -17.15 6.15 -1.33
C ALA A 112 -15.97 5.22 -1.70
N ALA A 113 -15.48 4.44 -0.73
CA ALA A 113 -14.44 3.41 -0.89
C ALA A 113 -15.00 1.98 -1.01
N ALA A 114 -16.33 1.83 -1.14
CA ALA A 114 -17.04 0.55 -1.23
C ALA A 114 -17.62 0.29 -2.64
#